data_AF-W1WX56-F1
#
_entry.id   AF-W1WX56-F1
#
_cell.length_a   1.000
_cell.length_b   1.000
_cell.length_c   1.000
_cell.angle_alpha   90.00
_cell.angle_beta   90.00
_cell.angle_gamma   90.00
#
_symmetry.space_group_name_H-M   'P 1'
#
loop_
_entity.id
_entity.type
_entity.pdbx_description
1 polymer ?
#
loop_
_entity_poly.entity_id
_entity_poly.type
_entity_poly.pdbx_seq_one_letter_code
_entity_poly.pdbx_strand_id
1 'polypeptide(L)'
;MTILQSYTTQMVLLGTALLGLASGIAGTFAVLRKESLIGDGLSHAALPGVVIAFLLTGIKDIEVLITGAALSSITAAWLITITVENSK
;
A
#
# COMPACT_ATOMS: atom_id res chain seq x y z
N MET A 1 -22.01 -21.99 -18.71
CA MET A 1 -21.19 -20.95 -19.40
C MET A 1 -21.85 -19.58 -19.16
N THR A 2 -21.89 -19.10 -17.92
CA THR A 2 -22.66 -17.88 -17.56
C THR A 2 -21.92 -16.97 -16.58
N ILE A 3 -20.92 -17.53 -15.90
CA ILE A 3 -20.06 -16.82 -14.93
C ILE A 3 -19.09 -15.84 -15.60
N LEU A 4 -18.55 -16.18 -16.77
CA LEU A 4 -17.59 -15.36 -17.52
C LEU A 4 -18.23 -14.17 -18.28
N GLN A 5 -19.55 -14.21 -18.48
CA GLN A 5 -20.31 -13.17 -19.19
C GLN A 5 -21.02 -12.19 -18.23
N SER A 6 -21.00 -12.48 -16.92
CA SER A 6 -21.52 -11.56 -15.93
C SER A 6 -20.62 -10.34 -15.80
N TYR A 7 -21.22 -9.15 -15.85
CA TYR A 7 -20.53 -7.86 -15.77
C TYR A 7 -19.63 -7.74 -14.52
N THR A 8 -20.13 -8.20 -13.37
CA THR A 8 -19.37 -8.21 -12.12
C THR A 8 -18.11 -9.06 -12.23
N THR A 9 -18.19 -10.24 -12.82
CA THR A 9 -17.04 -11.13 -12.97
C THR A 9 -15.99 -10.52 -13.89
N GLN A 10 -16.41 -9.85 -14.97
CA GLN A 10 -15.47 -9.18 -15.88
C GLN A 10 -14.76 -8.00 -15.22
N MET A 11 -15.49 -7.17 -14.47
CA MET A 11 -14.90 -6.07 -13.71
C MET A 11 -13.89 -6.58 -12.67
N VAL A 12 -14.26 -7.60 -11.89
CA VAL A 12 -13.37 -8.18 -10.86
C VAL A 12 -12.18 -8.86 -11.51
N LEU A 13 -12.37 -9.63 -12.58
CA LEU A 13 -11.28 -10.30 -13.30
C LEU A 13 -10.30 -9.29 -13.89
N LEU A 14 -10.80 -8.23 -14.53
CA LEU A 14 -9.96 -7.16 -15.06
C LEU A 14 -9.22 -6.42 -13.94
N GLY A 15 -9.94 -6.07 -12.86
CA GLY A 15 -9.36 -5.36 -11.72
C GLY A 15 -8.28 -6.17 -11.01
N THR A 16 -8.55 -7.44 -10.71
CA THR A 16 -7.60 -8.36 -10.07
C THR A 16 -6.44 -8.71 -10.99
N ALA A 17 -6.64 -8.85 -12.30
CA ALA A 17 -5.57 -9.07 -13.25
C ALA A 17 -4.61 -7.87 -13.33
N LEU A 18 -5.15 -6.65 -13.42
CA LEU A 18 -4.35 -5.42 -13.42
C LEU A 18 -3.64 -5.22 -12.08
N LEU A 19 -4.33 -5.45 -10.96
CA LEU A 19 -3.76 -5.34 -9.62
C LEU A 19 -2.64 -6.37 -9.40
N GLY A 20 -2.83 -7.61 -9.88
CA GLY A 20 -1.84 -8.68 -9.81
C GLY A 20 -0.62 -8.39 -10.66
N LEU A 21 -0.79 -7.88 -11.88
CA LEU A 21 0.33 -7.45 -12.73
C LEU A 21 1.11 -6.30 -12.07
N ALA A 22 0.42 -5.28 -11.57
CA ALA A 22 1.07 -4.15 -10.90
C ALA A 22 1.83 -4.59 -9.65
N SER A 23 1.21 -5.41 -8.79
CA SER A 23 1.82 -5.92 -7.57
C SER A 23 2.97 -6.89 -7.84
N GLY A 24 2.89 -7.71 -8.89
CA GLY A 24 3.95 -8.63 -9.28
C GLY A 24 5.20 -7.89 -9.77
N ILE A 25 5.02 -6.86 -10.59
CA ILE A 25 6.12 -6.01 -11.05
C ILE A 25 6.72 -5.25 -9.86
N ALA A 26 5.91 -4.54 -9.07
CA ALA A 26 6.41 -3.79 -7.91
C ALA A 26 7.13 -4.69 -6.89
N GLY A 27 6.59 -5.88 -6.60
CA GLY A 27 7.17 -6.84 -5.67
C GLY A 27 8.50 -7.42 -6.16
N THR A 28 8.60 -7.79 -7.44
CA THR A 28 9.86 -8.33 -8.01
C THR A 28 10.98 -7.28 -8.00
N PHE A 29 10.67 -6.02 -8.31
CA PHE A 29 11.63 -4.92 -8.19
C PHE A 29 12.05 -4.65 -6.74
N ALA A 30 11.12 -4.67 -5.79
CA ALA A 30 11.43 -4.47 -4.37
C ALA A 30 12.37 -5.57 -3.82
N VAL A 31 12.17 -6.83 -4.22
CA VAL A 31 13.05 -7.94 -3.84
C VAL A 31 14.44 -7.78 -4.44
N LEU A 32 14.55 -7.46 -5.74
CA LEU A 32 15.84 -7.27 -6.42
C LEU A 32 16.65 -6.10 -5.83
N ARG A 33 15.99 -5.07 -5.32
CA ARG A 33 16.62 -3.92 -4.65
C ARG A 33 16.98 -4.16 -3.18
N LYS A 34 16.68 -5.36 -2.64
CA LYS A 34 16.76 -5.66 -1.18
C LYS A 34 15.90 -4.72 -0.32
N GLU A 35 14.88 -4.10 -0.92
CA GLU A 35 13.94 -3.19 -0.24
C GLU A 35 12.66 -3.93 0.20
N SER A 36 12.70 -5.27 0.30
CA SER A 36 11.56 -6.10 0.71
C SER A 36 10.99 -5.67 2.07
N LEU A 37 11.84 -5.20 2.99
CA LEU A 37 11.42 -4.69 4.31
C LEU A 37 10.63 -3.38 4.24
N ILE A 38 10.85 -2.56 3.21
CA ILE A 38 10.16 -1.28 3.05
C ILE A 38 8.68 -1.52 2.73
N GLY A 39 8.38 -2.52 1.89
CA GLY A 39 6.99 -2.86 1.52
C GLY A 39 6.14 -3.33 2.69
N ASP A 40 6.68 -4.21 3.54
CA ASP A 40 6.00 -4.68 4.76
C ASP A 40 5.81 -3.55 5.77
N GLY A 41 6.85 -2.73 5.98
CA GLY A 41 6.79 -1.60 6.90
C GLY A 41 5.78 -0.52 6.49
N LEU A 42 5.68 -0.23 5.19
CA LEU A 42 4.73 0.74 4.65
C LEU A 42 3.28 0.31 4.94
N SER A 43 2.98 -0.97 4.76
CA SER A 43 1.63 -1.54 4.96
C SER A 43 1.19 -1.47 6.42
N HIS A 44 2.10 -1.78 7.36
CA HIS A 44 1.82 -1.68 8.79
C HIS A 44 1.74 -0.23 9.29
N ALA A 45 2.47 0.69 8.67
CA ALA A 45 2.45 2.10 9.02
C ALA A 45 1.27 2.88 8.42
N ALA A 46 0.69 2.42 7.31
CA ALA A 46 -0.44 3.09 6.68
C ALA A 46 -1.69 3.12 7.58
N LEU A 47 -2.02 1.98 8.21
CA LEU A 47 -3.23 1.82 9.03
C LEU A 47 -3.28 2.77 10.25
N PRO A 48 -2.23 2.92 11.09
CA PRO A 48 -2.22 3.91 12.16
C PRO A 48 -2.29 5.36 11.64
N GLY A 49 -1.70 5.65 10.47
CA GLY A 49 -1.81 6.97 9.84
C GLY A 49 -3.25 7.35 9.47
N VAL A 50 -4.00 6.40 8.90
CA VAL A 50 -5.43 6.58 8.61
C VAL A 50 -6.24 6.79 9.89
N VAL A 51 -5.98 6.00 10.92
CA VAL A 51 -6.70 6.10 12.21
C VAL A 51 -6.47 7.45 12.88
N ILE A 52 -5.23 7.94 12.90
CA ILE A 52 -4.88 9.24 13.48
C ILE A 52 -5.53 10.37 12.68
N ALA A 53 -5.48 10.33 11.35
CA ALA A 53 -6.11 11.35 10.51
C ALA A 53 -7.64 11.37 10.68
N PHE A 54 -8.27 10.19 10.78
CA PHE A 54 -9.69 10.09 11.06
C PHE A 54 -10.05 10.65 12.45
N LEU A 55 -9.26 10.34 13.49
CA LEU A 55 -9.48 10.85 14.85
C LEU A 55 -9.37 12.39 14.93
N LEU A 56 -8.44 12.99 14.19
CA LEU A 56 -8.22 14.44 14.21
C LEU A 56 -9.27 15.21 13.43
N THR A 57 -9.67 14.72 12.25
CA THR A 57 -10.60 15.44 11.38
C THR A 57 -12.06 15.08 11.66
N GLY A 58 -12.35 13.86 12.14
CA GLY A 58 -13.72 13.37 12.38
C GLY A 58 -14.56 13.19 11.11
N ILE A 59 -13.98 13.43 9.93
CA ILE A 59 -14.63 13.36 8.63
C ILE A 59 -14.04 12.18 7.86
N LYS A 60 -14.90 11.39 7.22
CA LYS A 60 -14.51 10.22 6.41
C LYS A 60 -14.24 10.63 4.95
N ASP A 61 -13.47 11.70 4.76
CA ASP A 61 -13.06 12.16 3.44
C ASP A 61 -11.81 11.44 2.98
N ILE A 62 -11.89 10.83 1.79
CA ILE A 62 -10.81 10.02 1.20
C ILE A 62 -9.50 10.82 1.10
N GLU A 63 -9.58 12.11 0.76
CA GLU A 63 -8.40 12.97 0.62
C GLU A 63 -7.63 13.11 1.94
N VAL A 64 -8.35 13.31 3.04
CA VAL A 64 -7.77 13.45 4.38
C VAL A 64 -7.18 12.12 4.86
N LEU A 65 -7.89 11.01 4.64
CA LEU A 65 -7.43 9.68 5.04
C LEU A 65 -6.15 9.27 4.29
N ILE A 66 -6.09 9.51 2.97
CA ILE A 66 -4.91 9.22 2.15
C ILE A 66 -3.73 10.09 2.59
N THR A 67 -3.97 11.36 2.92
CA THR A 67 -2.90 12.26 3.40
C THR A 67 -2.30 11.77 4.72
N GLY A 68 -3.14 11.31 5.66
CA GLY A 68 -2.69 10.68 6.91
C GLY A 68 -1.91 9.39 6.70
N ALA A 69 -2.42 8.51 5.84
CA ALA A 69 -1.74 7.27 5.47
C ALA A 69 -0.36 7.53 4.87
N ALA A 70 -0.27 8.53 3.98
CA ALA A 70 0.97 8.90 3.30
C ALA A 70 2.01 9.43 4.29
N LEU A 71 1.64 10.33 5.19
CA LEU A 71 2.56 10.87 6.21
C LEU A 71 3.13 9.77 7.11
N SER A 72 2.28 8.87 7.61
CA SER A 72 2.72 7.75 8.45
C SER A 72 3.60 6.76 7.68
N SER A 73 3.26 6.47 6.43
CA SER A 73 4.06 5.61 5.55
C SER A 73 5.43 6.20 5.24
N ILE A 74 5.52 7.50 4.96
CA ILE A 74 6.79 8.19 4.67
C ILE A 74 7.71 8.19 5.89
N THR A 75 7.17 8.50 7.06
CA THR A 75 7.95 8.49 8.31
C THR A 75 8.47 7.09 8.65
N ALA A 76 7.67 6.05 8.44
CA ALA A 76 8.10 4.67 8.60
C ALA A 76 9.17 4.26 7.58
N ALA A 77 9.02 4.62 6.30
CA ALA A 77 10.01 4.35 5.28
C ALA A 77 11.37 5.00 5.62
N TRP A 78 11.35 6.24 6.11
CA TRP A 78 12.56 6.95 6.55
C TRP A 78 13.27 6.24 7.71
N LEU A 79 12.52 5.80 8.72
CA LEU A 79 13.06 5.03 9.86
C LEU A 79 13.67 3.69 9.43
N ILE A 80 13.02 2.98 8.50
CA ILE A 80 13.51 1.70 7.99
C ILE A 80 14.83 1.91 7.24
N THR A 81 14.91 2.90 6.35
CA THR A 81 16.13 3.20 5.60
C THR A 81 17.29 3.56 6.51
N ILE A 82 17.07 4.38 7.54
CA ILE A 82 18.12 4.72 8.53
C ILE A 82 18.62 3.48 9.28
N THR A 83 17.71 2.59 9.65
CA THR A 83 18.07 1.37 10.39
C THR A 83 18.88 0.42 9.50
N VAL A 84 18.53 0.32 8.22
CA VAL A 84 19.26 -0.51 7.24
C VAL A 84 20.64 0.08 6.91
N GLU A 85 20.76 1.41 6.78
CA GLU A 85 22.03 2.07 6.49
C GLU A 85 23.03 2.01 7.66
N ASN A 86 22.54 2.12 8.90
CA ASN A 86 23.37 2.03 10.10
C ASN A 86 23.75 0.59 10.49
N SER A 87 23.21 -0.42 9.83
CA SER A 87 23.49 -1.84 10.13
C SER A 87 24.65 -2.43 9.29
N LYS A 88 25.54 -1.59 8.75
CA LYS A 88 26.84 -1.99 8.16
C LYS A 88 27.96 -1.85 9.17
#